data_AF-A0A7V5X1K7-F1
#
_entry.id   AF-A0A7V5X1K7-F1
#
_cell.length_a   1.000
_cell.length_b   1.000
_cell.length_c   1.000
_cell.angle_alpha   90.00
_cell.angle_beta   90.00
_cell.angle_gamma   90.00
#
_symmetry.space_group_name_H-M   'P 1'
#
loop_
_entity.id
_entity.type
_entity.pdbx_description
1 polymer ?
#
loop_
_entity_poly.entity_id
_entity_poly.type
_entity_poly.pdbx_seq_one_letter_code
_entity_poly.pdbx_strand_id
1 'polypeptide(L)'
;MQKVPIDLVKPGMILAKPVTNEKGMPLCAEGTELSANLIERLKKMDVNTLTLKGHPIDLGTQEKTSEEKIQDMKARFSRVEGDPIMEKLKDAIASAIASGGMEEEAGQKDMSDE
;
A
#
# COMPACT_ATOMS: atom_id res chain seq x y z
N MET A 1 6.10 5.18 -2.83
CA MET A 1 5.99 4.96 -4.30
C MET A 1 6.32 3.51 -4.57
N GLN A 2 5.47 2.79 -5.30
CA GLN A 2 5.68 1.38 -5.60
C GLN A 2 5.61 1.13 -7.10
N LYS A 3 6.53 0.32 -7.62
CA LYS A 3 6.49 -0.18 -8.99
C LYS A 3 5.73 -1.50 -9.01
N VAL A 4 4.69 -1.58 -9.84
CA VAL A 4 3.81 -2.75 -9.94
C VAL A 4 3.60 -3.16 -11.39
N PRO A 5 3.46 -4.47 -11.69
CA PRO A 5 2.97 -4.93 -12.98
C PRO A 5 1.57 -4.40 -13.26
N ILE A 6 1.28 -4.01 -14.51
CA ILE A 6 -0.02 -3.47 -14.91
C ILE A 6 -1.20 -4.44 -14.64
N ASP A 7 -0.93 -5.74 -14.56
CA ASP A 7 -1.94 -6.76 -14.28
C ASP A 7 -2.45 -6.75 -12.84
N LEU A 8 -1.69 -6.18 -11.92
CA LEU A 8 -2.09 -6.04 -10.51
C LEU A 8 -2.77 -4.70 -10.22
N VAL A 9 -2.83 -3.81 -11.22
CA VAL A 9 -3.35 -2.47 -11.07
C VAL A 9 -4.87 -2.47 -11.18
N LYS A 10 -5.52 -1.77 -10.26
CA LYS A 10 -6.98 -1.63 -10.19
C LYS A 10 -7.41 -0.19 -10.48
N PRO A 11 -8.65 0.02 -10.94
CA PRO A 11 -9.21 1.37 -11.06
C PRO A 11 -9.16 2.12 -9.73
N GLY A 12 -8.99 3.44 -9.77
CA GLY A 12 -8.86 4.32 -8.60
C GLY A 12 -7.42 4.54 -8.10
N MET A 13 -6.43 3.80 -8.63
CA MET A 13 -5.03 3.98 -8.28
C MET A 13 -4.43 5.22 -8.97
N ILE A 14 -3.52 5.94 -8.28
CA ILE A 14 -2.93 7.19 -8.80
C ILE A 14 -1.48 6.96 -9.24
N LEU A 15 -1.08 7.48 -10.40
CA LEU A 15 0.29 7.41 -10.89
C LEU A 15 1.25 8.31 -10.08
N ALA A 16 2.35 7.74 -9.60
CA ALA A 16 3.45 8.47 -8.93
C ALA A 16 4.51 9.00 -9.88
N LYS A 17 4.56 8.50 -11.11
CA LYS A 17 5.45 8.97 -12.17
C LYS A 17 4.67 9.02 -13.49
N PRO A 18 5.07 9.90 -14.42
CA PRO A 18 4.50 9.88 -15.76
C PRO A 18 4.80 8.52 -16.42
N VAL A 19 3.81 8.01 -17.14
CA VAL A 19 3.96 6.78 -17.92
C VAL A 19 4.43 7.18 -19.30
N THR A 20 5.52 6.59 -19.77
CA THR A 20 6.09 6.87 -21.10
C THR A 20 6.05 5.62 -21.96
N ASN A 21 5.87 5.79 -23.27
CA ASN A 21 6.05 4.70 -24.23
C ASN A 21 7.54 4.44 -24.51
N GLU A 22 7.84 3.43 -25.34
CA GLU A 22 9.22 3.08 -25.75
C GLU A 22 9.98 4.24 -26.44
N LYS A 23 9.25 5.16 -27.06
CA LYS A 23 9.79 6.36 -27.72
C LYS A 23 9.97 7.54 -26.75
N GLY A 24 9.75 7.35 -25.45
CA GLY A 24 9.88 8.39 -24.43
C GLY A 24 8.73 9.41 -24.41
N MET A 25 7.66 9.17 -25.15
CA MET A 25 6.49 10.06 -25.18
C MET A 25 5.59 9.80 -23.94
N PRO A 26 5.23 10.84 -23.17
CA PRO A 26 4.34 10.69 -22.02
C PRO A 26 2.93 10.32 -22.47
N LEU A 27 2.44 9.18 -21.99
CA LEU A 27 1.07 8.67 -22.20
C LEU A 27 0.12 9.17 -21.13
N CYS A 28 0.60 9.25 -19.89
CA CYS A 28 -0.14 9.74 -18.73
C CYS A 28 0.77 10.58 -17.86
N ALA A 29 0.24 11.69 -17.34
CA ALA A 29 0.97 12.54 -16.42
C ALA A 29 1.04 11.91 -15.02
N GLU A 30 2.03 12.32 -14.23
CA GLU A 30 2.01 12.06 -12.80
C GLU A 30 0.70 12.60 -12.18
N GLY A 31 0.16 11.88 -11.19
CA GLY A 31 -1.06 12.26 -10.48
C GLY A 31 -2.35 11.88 -11.21
N THR A 32 -2.24 11.22 -12.36
CA THR A 32 -3.42 10.71 -13.09
C THR A 32 -4.00 9.51 -12.36
N GLU A 33 -5.30 9.54 -12.10
CA GLU A 33 -6.08 8.41 -11.59
C GLU A 33 -6.36 7.40 -12.71
N LEU A 34 -6.15 6.13 -12.40
CA LEU A 34 -6.33 5.03 -13.34
C LEU A 34 -7.79 4.61 -13.37
N SER A 35 -8.45 4.77 -14.51
CA SER A 35 -9.76 4.17 -14.77
C SER A 35 -9.61 2.80 -15.42
N ALA A 36 -10.65 1.97 -15.39
CA ALA A 36 -10.65 0.65 -16.07
C ALA A 36 -10.29 0.78 -17.56
N ASN A 37 -10.88 1.76 -18.24
CA ASN A 37 -10.60 2.06 -19.65
C ASN A 37 -9.14 2.50 -19.87
N LEU A 38 -8.57 3.25 -18.94
CA LEU A 38 -7.18 3.70 -19.03
C LEU A 38 -6.21 2.54 -18.86
N ILE A 39 -6.47 1.63 -17.90
CA ILE A 39 -5.66 0.43 -17.69
C ILE A 39 -5.66 -0.44 -18.95
N GLU A 40 -6.82 -0.71 -19.54
CA GLU A 40 -6.90 -1.49 -20.79
C GLU A 40 -6.14 -0.82 -21.95
N ARG A 41 -6.24 0.51 -22.06
CA ARG A 41 -5.52 1.25 -23.09
C ARG A 41 -4.01 1.14 -22.91
N LEU A 42 -3.52 1.27 -21.68
CA LEU A 42 -2.10 1.12 -21.36
C LEU A 42 -1.60 -0.31 -21.64
N LYS A 43 -2.41 -1.34 -21.36
CA LYS A 43 -2.09 -2.73 -21.75
C LYS A 43 -1.96 -2.91 -23.25
N LYS A 44 -2.87 -2.32 -24.04
CA LYS A 44 -2.83 -2.33 -25.51
C LYS A 44 -1.64 -1.56 -26.10
N MET A 45 -0.98 -0.72 -25.30
CA MET A 45 0.20 0.05 -25.67
C MET A 45 1.50 -0.58 -25.15
N ASP A 46 1.46 -1.86 -24.77
CA ASP A 46 2.58 -2.65 -24.25
C ASP A 46 3.24 -2.06 -22.99
N VAL A 47 2.48 -1.32 -22.17
CA VAL A 47 2.96 -0.81 -20.88
C VAL A 47 2.87 -1.91 -19.83
N ASN A 48 4.02 -2.49 -19.48
CA ASN A 48 4.07 -3.63 -18.56
C ASN A 48 4.10 -3.24 -17.07
N THR A 49 4.66 -2.08 -16.73
CA THR A 49 4.87 -1.67 -15.33
C THR A 49 4.51 -0.22 -15.09
N LEU A 50 3.82 0.05 -13.98
CA LEU A 50 3.41 1.38 -13.55
C LEU A 50 4.01 1.72 -12.18
N THR A 51 4.22 3.02 -11.93
CA THR A 51 4.64 3.50 -10.61
C THR A 51 3.47 4.24 -9.98
N LEU A 52 3.00 3.79 -8.81
CA LEU A 52 1.80 4.33 -8.16
C LEU A 52 2.12 5.15 -6.89
N LYS A 53 1.29 6.16 -6.61
CA LYS A 53 1.23 6.90 -5.33
C LYS A 53 0.45 6.05 -4.35
N GLY A 54 0.91 5.97 -3.10
CA GLY A 54 0.27 5.19 -2.04
C GLY A 54 0.97 3.88 -1.65
N HIS A 55 0.39 3.26 -0.61
CA HIS A 55 0.77 2.03 0.10
C HIS A 55 0.42 0.75 -0.69
N PRO A 56 0.95 -0.44 -0.30
CA PRO A 56 0.99 -1.61 -1.17
C PRO A 56 -0.39 -2.08 -1.60
N ILE A 57 -0.46 -2.53 -2.86
CA ILE A 57 -1.66 -3.17 -3.41
C ILE A 57 -2.07 -4.29 -2.48
N ASP A 58 -3.29 -4.21 -1.96
CA ASP A 58 -3.96 -5.31 -1.28
C ASP A 58 -4.05 -6.50 -2.26
N LEU A 59 -3.10 -7.42 -2.10
CA LEU A 59 -2.91 -8.65 -2.87
C LEU A 59 -3.96 -9.72 -2.49
N GLY A 60 -5.01 -9.37 -1.72
CA GLY A 60 -6.03 -10.32 -1.28
C GLY A 60 -5.58 -11.19 -0.10
N THR A 61 -4.40 -10.92 0.47
CA THR A 61 -4.14 -11.27 1.87
C THR A 61 -4.79 -10.17 2.70
N GLN A 62 -5.92 -10.48 3.34
CA GLN A 62 -6.50 -9.65 4.40
C GLN A 62 -5.36 -9.00 5.17
N GLU A 63 -5.27 -7.67 5.13
CA GLU A 63 -4.33 -6.96 5.98
C GLU A 63 -4.65 -7.40 7.40
N LYS A 64 -3.68 -8.10 8.02
CA LYS A 64 -3.78 -8.47 9.41
C LYS A 64 -4.12 -7.18 10.17
N THR A 65 -5.23 -7.22 10.89
CA THR A 65 -5.63 -6.16 11.81
C THR A 65 -4.47 -5.81 12.73
N SER A 66 -4.47 -4.62 13.31
CA SER A 66 -3.46 -4.22 14.29
C SER A 66 -3.33 -5.27 15.41
N GLU A 67 -4.44 -5.89 15.80
CA GLU A 67 -4.51 -7.00 16.74
C GLU A 67 -3.79 -8.26 16.22
N GLU A 68 -4.04 -8.69 14.99
CA GLU A 68 -3.39 -9.84 14.37
C GLU A 68 -1.88 -9.60 14.15
N LYS A 69 -1.49 -8.37 13.79
CA LYS A 69 -0.08 -7.94 13.68
C LYS A 69 0.62 -8.05 15.03
N ILE A 70 -0.04 -7.60 16.11
CA ILE A 70 0.48 -7.70 17.48
C ILE A 70 0.56 -9.17 17.93
N GLN A 71 -0.42 -10.01 17.63
CA GLN A 71 -0.40 -11.43 17.99
C GLN A 71 0.73 -12.19 17.29
N ASP A 72 0.91 -11.99 15.98
CA ASP A 72 1.98 -12.61 15.21
C ASP A 72 3.36 -12.14 15.69
N MET A 73 3.49 -10.85 16.01
CA MET A 73 4.68 -10.31 16.63
C MET A 73 4.95 -10.98 17.99
N LYS A 74 3.95 -11.09 18.89
CA LYS A 74 4.13 -11.76 20.19
C LYS A 74 4.58 -13.22 20.01
N ALA A 75 4.01 -13.94 19.05
CA ALA A 75 4.42 -15.31 18.75
C ALA A 75 5.91 -15.41 18.33
N ARG A 76 6.44 -14.42 17.62
CA ARG A 76 7.86 -14.36 17.22
C ARG A 76 8.80 -14.08 18.41
N PHE A 77 8.32 -13.35 19.42
CA PHE A 77 9.07 -13.07 20.65
C PHE A 77 9.00 -14.20 21.69
N SER A 78 8.20 -15.25 21.47
CA SER A 78 8.09 -16.41 22.37
C SER A 78 9.43 -17.07 22.73
N ARG A 79 10.41 -17.02 21.82
CA ARG A 79 11.74 -17.64 22.02
C ARG A 79 12.69 -16.81 22.90
N VAL A 80 12.33 -15.57 23.18
CA VAL A 80 13.15 -14.61 23.93
C VAL A 80 12.41 -14.06 25.15
N GLU A 81 11.35 -14.75 25.58
CA GLU A 81 10.62 -14.42 26.80
C GLU A 81 11.55 -14.47 28.02
N GLY A 82 11.58 -13.38 28.78
CA GLY A 82 12.41 -13.24 29.97
C GLY A 82 13.71 -12.45 29.78
N ASP A 83 14.08 -12.09 28.54
CA ASP A 83 15.17 -11.13 28.30
C ASP A 83 14.66 -9.68 28.48
N PRO A 84 15.18 -8.91 29.47
CA PRO A 84 14.69 -7.56 29.77
C PRO A 84 14.84 -6.56 28.62
N ILE A 85 15.78 -6.78 27.70
CA ILE A 85 16.00 -5.92 26.53
C ILE A 85 14.98 -6.27 25.45
N MET A 86 14.74 -7.57 25.24
CA MET A 86 13.78 -8.04 24.24
C MET A 86 12.33 -7.71 24.62
N GLU A 87 12.00 -7.69 25.92
CA GLU A 87 10.70 -7.23 26.42
C GLU A 87 10.47 -5.74 26.10
N LYS A 88 11.46 -4.88 26.35
CA LYS A 88 11.35 -3.45 26.00
C LYS A 88 11.19 -3.23 24.50
N LEU A 89 11.88 -4.03 23.69
CA LEU A 89 11.78 -3.97 22.24
C LEU A 89 10.40 -4.43 21.76
N LYS A 90 9.87 -5.51 22.34
CA LYS A 90 8.50 -6.00 22.07
C LYS A 90 7.46 -4.92 22.35
N ASP A 91 7.58 -4.24 23.48
CA ASP A 91 6.65 -3.18 23.88
C ASP A 91 6.75 -1.95 22.98
N ALA A 92 7.96 -1.55 22.58
CA ALA A 92 8.17 -0.45 21.65
C ALA A 92 7.55 -0.74 20.26
N ILE A 93 7.67 -1.98 19.78
CA ILE A 93 7.08 -2.40 18.50
C ILE A 93 5.55 -2.50 18.61
N ALA A 94 5.02 -3.03 19.72
CA ALA A 94 3.58 -3.07 19.94
C ALA A 94 2.97 -1.67 19.99
N SER A 95 3.65 -0.73 20.66
CA SER A 95 3.27 0.68 20.70
C SER A 95 3.31 1.32 19.32
N ALA A 96 4.36 1.06 18.53
CA ALA A 96 4.49 1.57 17.16
C ALA A 96 3.41 1.03 16.21
N ILE A 97 3.01 -0.24 16.36
CA ILE A 97 1.90 -0.84 15.60
C ILE A 97 0.57 -0.20 16.01
N ALA A 98 0.36 0.02 17.31
CA ALA A 98 -0.85 0.67 17.83
C ALA A 98 -0.95 2.15 17.44
N SER A 99 0.16 2.89 17.44
CA SER A 99 0.19 4.31 17.04
C SER A 99 0.19 4.51 15.53
N GLY A 100 0.85 3.61 14.78
CA GLY A 100 0.82 3.60 13.31
C GLY A 100 -0.56 3.25 12.75
N GLY A 101 -1.37 2.51 13.50
CA GLY A 101 -2.78 2.24 13.15
C GLY A 101 -3.71 3.44 13.32
N MET A 102 -3.31 4.51 14.04
CA MET A 102 -4.12 5.72 14.20
C MET A 102 -4.00 6.72 13.05
N GLU A 103 -2.98 6.62 12.20
CA GLU A 103 -2.89 7.42 10.97
C GLU A 103 -3.78 6.86 9.83
N GLU A 104 -4.31 5.64 9.99
CA GLU A 104 -5.07 4.93 8.95
C GLU A 104 -6.61 5.06 9.07
N GLU A 105 -7.16 5.70 10.11
CA GLU A 105 -8.63 5.88 10.27
C GLU A 105 -9.18 7.27 9.93
N ALA A 106 -8.35 8.25 9.54
CA ALA A 106 -8.80 9.62 9.28
C ALA A 106 -9.27 9.91 7.82
N GLY A 107 -9.60 8.87 7.04
CA GLY A 107 -10.03 9.00 5.64
C GLY A 107 -11.51 8.71 5.36
N GLN A 108 -12.32 8.39 6.39
CA GLN A 108 -13.73 7.97 6.21
C GLN A 108 -14.71 8.96 6.87
N LYS A 109 -14.74 10.19 6.36
CA LYS A 109 -15.80 11.21 6.42
C LYS A 109 -15.20 12.38 5.64
N ASP A 110 -15.60 12.62 4.40
CA ASP A 110 -16.75 13.45 4.11
C ASP A 110 -17.33 13.09 2.73
N MET A 111 -18.49 12.43 2.72
CA MET A 111 -19.38 12.47 1.56
C MET A 111 -20.81 12.18 2.02
N SER A 112 -21.40 13.17 2.69
CA SER A 112 -22.85 13.29 2.85
C SER A 112 -23.13 14.71 3.31
N ASP A 113 -23.32 15.59 2.32
CA ASP A 113 -24.36 16.61 2.18
C ASP A 113 -23.86 17.64 1.17
N GLU A 114 -24.39 17.62 -0.06
CA GLU A 114 -25.49 18.50 -0.48
C GLU A 114 -25.91 18.22 -1.94
#